data_AF-A0A1M5ZYV8-F1
#
_entry.id   AF-A0A1M5ZYV8-F1
#
_cell.length_a   1.000
_cell.length_b   1.000
_cell.length_c   1.000
_cell.angle_alpha   90.00
_cell.angle_beta   90.00
_cell.angle_gamma   90.00
#
_symmetry.space_group_name_H-M   'P 1'
#
loop_
_entity.id
_entity.type
_entity.pdbx_description
1 polymer ?
#
loop_
_entity_poly.entity_id
_entity_poly.type
_entity_poly.pdbx_seq_one_letter_code
_entity_poly.pdbx_strand_id
1 'polypeptide(L)'
;MTQTDWVEYQNLFEEVYPDFFPSLLASYPDLSQAEIRYLCLEKLQLTNNEMALVLGVSANTVRVTKHRIRKKLNIESQQEMEKLIQSLEKS
;
A
#
# COMPACT_ATOMS: atom_id res chain seq x y z
N MET A 1 -12.07 3.28 7.61
CA MET A 1 -11.34 2.31 8.44
C MET A 1 -10.99 2.91 9.78
N THR A 2 -11.42 2.30 10.89
CA THR A 2 -11.00 2.71 12.24
C THR A 2 -9.55 2.25 12.52
N GLN A 3 -8.96 2.69 13.64
CA GLN A 3 -7.65 2.20 14.04
C GLN A 3 -7.66 0.70 14.39
N THR A 4 -8.76 0.20 14.97
CA THR A 4 -8.93 -1.22 15.31
C THR A 4 -9.01 -2.08 14.05
N ASP A 5 -9.86 -1.70 13.08
CA ASP A 5 -9.99 -2.41 11.80
C ASP A 5 -8.64 -2.53 11.08
N TRP A 6 -7.81 -1.50 11.18
CA TRP A 6 -6.48 -1.49 10.57
C TRP A 6 -5.53 -2.49 11.24
N VAL A 7 -5.53 -2.59 12.57
CA VAL A 7 -4.66 -3.53 13.28
C VAL A 7 -5.05 -4.97 12.94
N GLU A 8 -6.34 -5.28 12.90
CA GLU A 8 -6.83 -6.61 12.51
C GLU A 8 -6.45 -6.94 11.06
N TYR A 9 -6.68 -6.01 10.13
CA TYR A 9 -6.24 -6.17 8.75
C TYR A 9 -4.73 -6.39 8.66
N GLN A 10 -3.93 -5.60 9.38
CA GLN A 10 -2.48 -5.69 9.35
C GLN A 10 -2.00 -7.06 9.82
N ASN A 11 -2.55 -7.58 10.92
CA ASN A 11 -2.21 -8.91 11.43
C ASN A 11 -2.52 -10.01 10.38
N LEU A 12 -3.71 -9.98 9.78
CA LEU A 12 -4.10 -10.93 8.72
C LEU A 12 -3.22 -10.79 7.47
N PHE A 13 -2.83 -9.57 7.13
CA PHE A 13 -1.95 -9.31 5.99
C PHE A 13 -0.54 -9.84 6.25
N GLU A 14 0.01 -9.62 7.44
CA GLU A 14 1.32 -10.13 7.86
C GLU A 14 1.36 -11.66 7.90
N GLU A 15 0.26 -12.33 8.25
CA GLU A 15 0.16 -13.81 8.17
C GLU A 15 0.31 -14.33 6.72
N VAL A 16 -0.20 -13.59 5.74
CA VAL A 16 -0.16 -13.97 4.32
C VAL A 16 1.12 -13.50 3.63
N TYR A 17 1.63 -12.33 4.01
CA TYR A 17 2.77 -11.64 3.41
C TYR A 17 3.79 -11.20 4.48
N PRO A 18 4.46 -12.15 5.16
CA PRO A 18 5.29 -11.85 6.33
C PRO A 18 6.48 -10.93 6.04
N ASP A 19 7.03 -11.00 4.82
CA ASP A 19 8.20 -10.20 4.42
C ASP A 19 7.85 -8.80 3.90
N PHE A 20 6.57 -8.53 3.64
CA PHE A 20 6.15 -7.30 2.98
C PHE A 20 6.42 -6.05 3.82
N PHE A 21 5.94 -6.01 5.07
CA PHE A 21 6.16 -4.86 5.95
C PHE A 21 7.63 -4.67 6.33
N PRO A 22 8.39 -5.73 6.73
CA PRO A 22 9.83 -5.60 6.96
C PRO A 22 10.57 -5.02 5.75
N SER A 23 10.34 -5.55 4.55
CA SER A 23 10.99 -5.07 3.32
C SER A 23 10.59 -3.64 2.97
N LEU A 24 9.30 -3.32 3.16
CA LEU A 24 8.75 -1.99 2.84
C LEU A 24 9.34 -0.93 3.76
N LEU A 25 9.35 -1.18 5.07
CA LEU A 25 9.83 -0.24 6.07
C LEU A 25 11.35 -0.12 6.08
N ALA A 26 12.08 -1.18 5.70
CA ALA A 26 13.52 -1.13 5.48
C ALA A 26 13.89 -0.28 4.26
N SER A 27 13.13 -0.38 3.17
CA SER A 27 13.39 0.35 1.93
C SER A 27 12.90 1.80 1.98
N TYR A 28 11.78 2.04 2.67
CA TYR A 28 11.06 3.31 2.67
C TYR A 28 10.56 3.67 4.09
N PRO A 29 11.46 4.00 5.03
CA PRO A 29 11.12 4.29 6.42
C PRO A 29 10.24 5.54 6.59
N ASP A 30 10.25 6.47 5.62
CA ASP A 30 9.51 7.74 5.67
C ASP A 30 8.08 7.65 5.08
N LEU A 31 7.56 6.43 4.89
CA LEU A 31 6.18 6.24 4.47
C LEU A 31 5.22 6.55 5.61
N SER A 32 4.23 7.38 5.32
CA SER A 32 3.12 7.61 6.23
C SER A 32 2.21 6.38 6.30
N GLN A 33 1.47 6.24 7.40
CA GLN A 33 0.49 5.18 7.57
C GLN A 33 -0.53 5.09 6.42
N ALA A 34 -0.93 6.22 5.85
CA ALA A 34 -1.82 6.25 4.69
C ALA A 34 -1.17 5.67 3.42
N GLU A 35 0.14 5.85 3.25
CA GLU A 35 0.89 5.30 2.10
C GLU A 35 1.15 3.81 2.28
N ILE A 36 1.46 3.38 3.50
CA ILE A 36 1.58 1.96 3.84
C ILE A 36 0.25 1.25 3.55
N ARG A 37 -0.87 1.79 4.06
CA ARG A 37 -2.22 1.30 3.77
C ARG A 37 -2.48 1.19 2.28
N TYR A 38 -2.17 2.24 1.52
CA TYR A 38 -2.32 2.23 0.07
C TYR A 38 -1.52 1.08 -0.58
N LEU A 39 -0.25 0.91 -0.22
CA LEU A 39 0.62 -0.12 -0.80
C LEU A 39 0.16 -1.53 -0.47
N CYS A 40 -0.39 -1.77 0.73
CA CYS A 40 -1.03 -3.04 1.06
C CYS A 40 -2.24 -3.32 0.16
N LEU A 41 -3.09 -2.31 -0.09
CA LEU A 41 -4.26 -2.49 -0.96
C LEU A 41 -3.89 -2.64 -2.44
N GLU A 42 -2.84 -1.96 -2.89
CA GLU A 42 -2.27 -2.13 -4.23
C GLU A 42 -1.68 -3.54 -4.39
N LYS A 43 -1.07 -4.10 -3.34
CA LYS A 43 -0.61 -5.49 -3.32
C LYS A 43 -1.75 -6.49 -3.52
N LEU A 44 -2.92 -6.20 -2.96
CA LEU A 44 -4.15 -6.97 -3.18
C LEU A 44 -4.83 -6.70 -4.53
N GLN A 45 -4.23 -5.87 -5.40
CA GLN A 45 -4.74 -5.50 -6.72
C GLN A 45 -6.16 -4.90 -6.70
N LEU A 46 -6.51 -4.22 -5.61
CA LEU A 46 -7.81 -3.56 -5.51
C LEU A 46 -7.91 -2.38 -6.48
N THR A 47 -9.09 -2.17 -7.04
CA THR A 47 -9.37 -1.00 -7.85
C THR A 47 -9.42 0.27 -6.98
N ASN A 48 -9.23 1.44 -7.58
CA ASN A 48 -9.33 2.72 -6.86
C ASN A 48 -10.67 2.90 -6.12
N ASN A 49 -11.76 2.31 -6.63
CA ASN A 49 -13.08 2.40 -6.02
C ASN A 49 -13.19 1.47 -4.79
N GLU A 50 -12.65 0.26 -4.86
CA GLU A 50 -12.60 -0.66 -3.71
C GLU A 50 -11.68 -0.11 -2.63
N MET A 51 -10.52 0.42 -2.99
CA MET A 51 -9.62 1.11 -2.05
C MET A 51 -10.32 2.28 -1.36
N ALA A 52 -11.08 3.08 -2.11
CA ALA A 52 -11.82 4.22 -1.56
C ALA A 52 -12.84 3.76 -0.51
N LEU A 53 -13.57 2.67 -0.79
CA LEU A 53 -14.52 2.06 0.13
C LEU A 53 -13.82 1.57 1.42
N VAL A 54 -12.73 0.81 1.28
CA VAL A 54 -11.97 0.27 2.42
C VAL A 54 -11.42 1.39 3.30
N LEU A 55 -10.81 2.40 2.67
CA LEU A 55 -10.19 3.51 3.38
C LEU A 55 -11.23 4.51 3.94
N GLY A 56 -12.46 4.49 3.46
CA GLY A 56 -13.50 5.45 3.82
C GLY A 56 -13.23 6.85 3.27
N VAL A 57 -12.65 6.94 2.07
CA VAL A 57 -12.27 8.20 1.40
C VAL A 57 -12.86 8.25 0.00
N SER A 58 -12.69 9.38 -0.71
CA SER A 58 -13.11 9.46 -2.12
C SER A 58 -12.13 8.74 -3.06
N ALA A 59 -12.60 8.24 -4.20
CA ALA A 59 -11.73 7.71 -5.25
C ALA A 59 -10.69 8.74 -5.74
N ASN A 60 -11.02 10.04 -5.68
CA ASN A 60 -10.07 11.11 -5.99
C ASN A 60 -8.91 11.15 -4.97
N THR A 61 -9.22 10.98 -3.67
CA THR A 61 -8.22 10.89 -2.61
C THR A 61 -7.25 9.74 -2.85
N VAL A 62 -7.76 8.58 -3.30
CA VAL A 62 -6.92 7.43 -3.68
C VAL A 62 -5.99 7.79 -4.85
N ARG A 63 -6.50 8.43 -5.91
CA ARG A 63 -5.70 8.87 -7.07
C ARG A 63 -4.60 9.87 -6.69
N VAL A 64 -4.92 10.84 -5.84
CA VAL A 64 -3.94 11.83 -5.34
C VAL A 64 -2.86 11.13 -4.49
N THR A 65 -3.26 10.18 -3.63
CA THR A 65 -2.33 9.39 -2.83
C THR A 65 -1.40 8.56 -3.72
N LYS A 66 -1.95 7.87 -4.73
CA LYS A 66 -1.17 7.15 -5.74
C LYS A 66 -0.14 8.05 -6.43
N HIS A 67 -0.55 9.26 -6.83
CA HIS A 67 0.36 10.22 -7.46
C HIS A 67 1.48 10.66 -6.51
N ARG A 68 1.17 10.94 -5.23
CA ARG A 68 2.17 11.29 -4.22
C ARG A 68 3.17 10.16 -3.99
N ILE A 69 2.70 8.93 -3.87
CA ILE A 69 3.55 7.75 -3.69
C ILE A 69 4.47 7.59 -4.90
N ARG A 70 3.93 7.67 -6.12
CA ARG A 70 4.75 7.56 -7.34
C ARG A 70 5.86 8.60 -7.39
N LYS A 71 5.54 9.85 -7.04
CA LYS A 71 6.55 10.91 -6.95
C LYS A 71 7.58 10.65 -5.84
N LYS A 72 7.14 10.21 -4.66
CA LYS A 72 8.02 9.92 -3.51
C LYS A 72 8.98 8.76 -3.82
N LEU A 73 8.49 7.72 -4.48
CA LEU A 73 9.24 6.49 -4.77
C LEU A 73 9.91 6.50 -6.15
N ASN A 74 9.82 7.60 -6.89
CA ASN A 74 10.34 7.74 -8.26
C ASN A 74 9.84 6.65 -9.22
N ILE A 75 8.53 6.41 -9.22
CA ILE A 75 7.83 5.39 -10.03
C ILE A 75 7.10 6.07 -11.20
N GLU A 76 7.54 5.79 -12.41
CA GLU A 76 7.04 6.43 -13.64
C GLU A 76 5.85 5.69 -14.25
N SER A 77 5.63 4.42 -13.91
CA SER A 77 4.59 3.58 -14.51
C SER A 77 3.83 2.70 -13.50
N GLN A 78 2.68 2.17 -13.91
CA GLN A 78 1.96 1.18 -13.11
C GLN A 78 2.75 -0.13 -13.02
N GLN A 79 3.45 -0.49 -14.09
CA GLN A 79 4.29 -1.68 -14.15
C GLN A 79 5.47 -1.59 -13.16
N GLU A 80 6.06 -0.42 -12.97
CA GLU A 80 7.09 -0.21 -11.95
C GLU A 80 6.53 -0.31 -10.53
N MET A 81 5.31 0.19 -10.28
CA MET A 81 4.64 0.01 -8.99
C MET A 81 4.46 -1.48 -8.68
N GLU A 82 3.97 -2.25 -9.66
CA GLU A 82 3.77 -3.70 -9.51
C GLU A 82 5.10 -4.43 -9.27
N LYS A 83 6.17 -4.06 -9.98
CA LYS A 83 7.52 -4.62 -9.77
C LYS A 83 8.06 -4.31 -8.38
N LEU A 84 7.89 -3.08 -7.91
CA LEU A 84 8.27 -2.68 -6.56
C LEU A 84 7.54 -3.55 -5.54
N ILE A 85 6.22 -3.66 -5.64
CA ILE A 85 5.41 -4.50 -4.75
C ILE A 85 5.86 -5.97 -4.78
N GLN A 86 6.13 -6.53 -5.96
CA GLN A 86 6.63 -7.90 -6.10
C GLN A 86 8.03 -8.09 -5.49
N SER A 87 8.88 -7.06 -5.46
CA SER A 87 10.22 -7.16 -4.86
C SER A 87 10.19 -7.23 -3.33
N LEU A 88 9.09 -6.81 -2.69
CA LEU A 88 8.95 -6.80 -1.22
C LEU A 88 8.66 -8.19 -0.63
N GLU A 89 8.47 -9.21 -1.47
CA GLU A 89 8.10 -10.57 -1.05
C GLU A 89 9.13 -11.63 -1.45
N LYS A 90 10.24 -11.22 -2.06
CA LYS A 90 11.29 -12.16 -2.44
C LYS A 90 12.28 -12.34 -1.29
N SER A 91 12.10 -13.41 -0.53
CA SER A 91 13.19 -14.21 0.06
C SER A 91 13.17 -15.61 -0.51
#